data_AF-A0A524E8V6-F1
#
_entry.id   AF-A0A524E8V6-F1
#
_cell.length_a   1.000
_cell.length_b   1.000
_cell.length_c   1.000
_cell.angle_alpha   90.00
_cell.angle_beta   90.00
_cell.angle_gamma   90.00
#
_symmetry.space_group_name_H-M   'P 1'
#
loop_
_entity.id
_entity.type
_entity.pdbx_description
1 polymer ?
#
loop_
_entity_poly.entity_id
_entity_poly.type
_entity_poly.pdbx_seq_one_letter_code
_entity_poly.pdbx_strand_id
1 'polypeptide(L)'
;MNDKNTRAELEEILRTLSEMQDFAEKRHDEFQVALSGALRLMTTDKLDTIERLHGSKQELKGYLVRKHLQLKQDILDTYREIEQKVLLLRDTTQNQ
;
A
#
# COMPACT_ATOMS: atom_id res chain seq x y z
N MET A 1 19.68 -3.12 -32.23
CA MET A 1 19.55 -2.03 -31.23
C MET A 1 18.31 -2.20 -30.35
N ASN A 2 17.25 -2.90 -30.80
CA ASN A 2 16.01 -3.14 -30.06
C ASN A 2 16.13 -3.95 -28.77
N ASP A 3 16.74 -5.14 -28.80
CA ASP A 3 16.75 -6.05 -27.63
C ASP A 3 17.36 -5.44 -26.37
N LYS A 4 18.36 -4.56 -26.51
CA LYS A 4 18.98 -3.89 -25.37
C LYS A 4 18.06 -2.86 -24.71
N ASN A 5 17.24 -2.16 -25.49
CA ASN A 5 16.28 -1.19 -24.96
C ASN A 5 15.08 -1.89 -24.31
N THR A 6 14.51 -2.90 -24.98
CA THR A 6 13.41 -3.70 -24.41
C THR A 6 13.82 -4.40 -23.12
N ARG A 7 15.07 -4.90 -23.04
CA ARG A 7 15.60 -5.49 -21.80
C ARG A 7 15.73 -4.47 -20.68
N ALA A 8 16.23 -3.27 -20.95
CA ALA A 8 16.35 -2.21 -19.95
C ALA A 8 14.97 -1.77 -19.43
N GLU A 9 13.97 -1.65 -20.30
CA GLU A 9 12.59 -1.31 -19.93
C GLU A 9 11.93 -2.42 -19.10
N LEU A 10 12.19 -3.69 -19.40
CA LEU A 10 11.76 -4.83 -18.57
C LEU A 10 12.43 -4.84 -17.20
N GLU A 11 13.74 -4.59 -17.13
CA GLU A 11 14.48 -4.49 -15.86
C GLU A 11 13.93 -3.33 -14.99
N GLU A 12 13.52 -2.23 -15.60
CA GLU A 12 12.86 -1.10 -14.92
C GLU A 12 11.49 -1.48 -14.35
N ILE A 13 10.67 -2.22 -15.11
CA ILE A 13 9.37 -2.73 -14.65
C ILE A 13 9.56 -3.71 -13.49
N LEU A 14 10.53 -4.62 -13.58
CA LEU A 14 10.85 -5.56 -12.50
C LEU A 14 11.34 -4.84 -11.24
N ARG A 15 12.16 -3.80 -11.38
CA ARG A 15 12.58 -2.98 -10.25
C ARG A 15 11.39 -2.28 -9.62
N THR A 16 10.53 -1.67 -10.43
CA THR A 16 9.27 -1.04 -9.97
C THR A 16 8.43 -2.07 -9.20
N LEU A 17 8.21 -3.27 -9.73
CA LEU A 17 7.48 -4.35 -9.07
C LEU A 17 8.07 -4.71 -7.69
N SER A 18 9.39 -4.82 -7.58
CA SER A 18 10.07 -5.12 -6.31
C SER A 18 9.87 -4.00 -5.29
N GLU A 19 10.13 -2.75 -5.69
CA GLU A 19 9.95 -1.58 -4.82
C GLU A 19 8.51 -1.47 -4.31
N MET A 20 7.55 -1.85 -5.15
CA MET A 20 6.13 -1.86 -4.80
C MET A 20 5.75 -2.96 -3.82
N GLN A 21 6.33 -4.15 -3.98
CA GLN A 21 6.13 -5.24 -3.04
C GLN A 21 6.63 -4.82 -1.65
N ASP A 22 7.84 -4.26 -1.58
CA ASP A 22 8.42 -3.76 -0.32
C ASP A 22 7.56 -2.65 0.30
N PHE A 23 7.04 -1.74 -0.53
CA PHE A 23 6.14 -0.69 -0.09
C PHE A 23 4.83 -1.25 0.49
N ALA A 24 4.20 -2.20 -0.22
CA ALA A 24 2.95 -2.82 0.21
C ALA A 24 3.11 -3.61 1.52
N GLU A 25 4.20 -4.37 1.65
CA GLU A 25 4.56 -5.09 2.88
C GLU A 25 4.73 -4.12 4.05
N LYS A 26 5.52 -3.05 3.87
CA LYS A 26 5.73 -2.04 4.91
C LYS A 26 4.43 -1.36 5.34
N ARG A 27 3.57 -0.97 4.39
CA ARG A 27 2.28 -0.33 4.69
C ARG A 27 1.32 -1.29 5.40
N HIS A 28 1.35 -2.56 5.04
CA HIS A 28 0.58 -3.59 5.72
C HIS A 28 1.06 -3.79 7.16
N ASP A 29 2.36 -3.83 7.41
CA ASP A 29 2.93 -3.92 8.76
C ASP A 29 2.57 -2.71 9.62
N GLU A 30 2.67 -1.49 9.07
CA GLU A 30 2.21 -0.26 9.73
C GLU A 30 0.73 -0.36 10.13
N PHE A 31 -0.11 -0.91 9.25
CA PHE A 31 -1.53 -1.14 9.54
C PHE A 31 -1.72 -2.20 10.63
N GLN A 32 -0.97 -3.30 10.62
CA GLN A 32 -1.04 -4.34 11.66
C GLN A 32 -0.67 -3.80 13.04
N VAL A 33 0.36 -2.97 13.14
CA VAL A 33 0.75 -2.30 14.38
C VAL A 33 -0.37 -1.39 14.87
N ALA A 34 -0.95 -0.57 13.97
CA ALA A 34 -2.06 0.32 14.29
C ALA A 34 -3.31 -0.47 14.74
N LEU A 35 -3.64 -1.56 14.05
CA LEU A 35 -4.76 -2.45 14.37
C LEU A 35 -4.57 -3.09 15.75
N SER A 36 -3.39 -3.66 16.00
CA SER A 36 -3.09 -4.31 17.29
C SER A 36 -3.14 -3.32 18.44
N GLY A 37 -2.57 -2.12 18.25
CA GLY A 37 -2.64 -1.04 19.24
C GLY A 37 -4.08 -0.60 19.51
N ALA A 38 -4.87 -0.42 18.45
CA ALA A 38 -6.26 -0.01 18.58
C ALA A 38 -7.14 -1.09 19.25
N LEU A 39 -6.98 -2.36 18.88
CA LEU A 39 -7.67 -3.48 19.54
C LEU A 39 -7.35 -3.53 21.03
N ARG A 40 -6.07 -3.37 21.40
CA ARG A 40 -5.63 -3.34 22.80
C ARG A 40 -6.20 -2.15 23.59
N LEU A 41 -6.45 -1.02 22.94
CA LEU A 41 -7.12 0.13 23.58
C LEU A 41 -8.62 -0.10 23.73
N MET A 42 -9.24 -0.84 22.80
CA MET A 42 -10.69 -1.11 22.83
C MET A 42 -11.11 -2.21 23.81
N THR A 43 -10.17 -3.05 24.28
CA THR A 43 -10.40 -4.03 25.34
C THR A 43 -10.70 -3.36 26.68
N THR A 44 -11.54 -4.01 27.50
CA THR A 44 -12.16 -3.45 28.70
C THR A 44 -11.17 -2.86 29.70
N ASP A 45 -9.99 -3.47 29.86
CA ASP A 45 -8.95 -3.04 30.81
C ASP A 45 -8.27 -1.71 30.45
N LYS A 46 -8.56 -1.13 29.28
CA LYS A 46 -7.97 0.13 28.81
C LYS A 46 -8.99 1.22 28.44
N LEU A 47 -10.25 1.05 28.80
CA LEU A 47 -11.29 2.08 28.59
C LEU A 47 -10.86 3.44 29.18
N ASP A 48 -10.36 3.41 30.42
CA ASP A 48 -9.84 4.60 31.11
C ASP A 48 -8.72 5.29 30.35
N THR A 49 -7.97 4.58 29.51
CA THR A 49 -6.88 5.19 28.72
C THR A 49 -7.44 5.97 27.53
N ILE A 50 -8.46 5.42 26.85
CA ILE A 50 -9.15 6.12 25.75
C ILE A 50 -9.84 7.38 26.28
N GLU A 51 -10.57 7.25 27.40
CA GLU A 51 -11.31 8.34 28.01
C GLU A 51 -10.38 9.44 28.57
N ARG A 52 -9.26 9.06 29.21
CA ARG A 52 -8.22 10.02 29.64
C ARG A 52 -7.56 10.79 28.51
N LEU A 53 -7.51 10.21 27.30
CA LEU A 53 -6.99 10.87 26.10
C LEU A 53 -8.07 11.67 25.35
N HIS A 54 -9.25 11.84 25.94
CA HIS A 54 -10.41 12.48 25.31
C HIS A 54 -10.78 11.87 23.95
N GLY A 55 -10.43 10.61 23.71
CA GLY A 55 -10.78 9.89 22.48
C GLY A 55 -12.04 9.07 22.66
N SER A 56 -12.57 8.56 21.54
CA SER A 56 -13.67 7.59 21.54
C SER A 56 -13.32 6.31 20.81
N LYS A 57 -13.95 5.20 21.21
CA LYS A 57 -13.85 3.92 20.48
C LYS A 57 -14.32 4.07 19.02
N GLN A 58 -15.28 4.95 18.76
CA GLN A 58 -15.81 5.18 17.42
C GLN A 58 -14.79 5.87 16.52
N GLU A 59 -14.07 6.87 17.02
CA GLU A 59 -12.98 7.53 16.29
C GLU A 59 -11.83 6.56 16.01
N LEU A 60 -11.50 5.70 16.98
CA LEU A 60 -10.46 4.69 16.81
C LEU A 60 -10.81 3.68 15.72
N LYS A 61 -12.06 3.21 15.68
CA LYS A 61 -12.59 2.38 14.58
C LYS A 61 -12.54 3.12 13.25
N GLY A 62 -12.99 4.38 13.23
CA GLY A 62 -12.96 5.22 12.02
C GLY A 62 -11.54 5.43 11.50
N TYR A 63 -10.56 5.60 12.40
CA TYR A 63 -9.14 5.68 12.05
C TYR A 63 -8.64 4.40 11.38
N LEU A 64 -8.95 3.22 11.94
CA LEU A 64 -8.59 1.94 11.33
C LEU A 64 -9.20 1.77 9.94
N VAL A 65 -10.48 2.10 9.77
CA VAL A 65 -11.14 2.03 8.47
C VAL A 65 -10.45 2.95 7.46
N ARG A 66 -10.17 4.20 7.82
CA ARG A 66 -9.45 5.14 6.93
C ARG A 66 -8.07 4.63 6.56
N LYS A 67 -7.31 4.09 7.53
CA LYS A 67 -5.98 3.52 7.27
C LYS A 67 -6.04 2.31 6.33
N HIS A 68 -7.01 1.42 6.52
CA HIS A 68 -7.20 0.28 5.63
C HIS A 68 -7.59 0.72 4.21
N LEU A 69 -8.50 1.69 4.07
CA LEU A 69 -8.88 2.24 2.78
C LEU A 69 -7.71 2.92 2.07
N GLN A 70 -6.87 3.65 2.80
CA GLN A 70 -5.67 4.27 2.26
C GLN A 70 -4.68 3.21 1.76
N LEU A 71 -4.40 2.18 2.57
CA LEU A 71 -3.53 1.05 2.17
C LEU A 71 -4.03 0.40 0.87
N LYS A 72 -5.33 0.12 0.79
CA LYS A 72 -5.94 -0.46 -0.42
C LYS A 72 -5.76 0.47 -1.63
N GLN A 73 -5.99 1.77 -1.44
CA GLN A 73 -5.90 2.74 -2.53
C GLN A 73 -4.47 2.88 -3.03
N ASP A 74 -3.50 2.98 -2.12
CA ASP A 74 -2.08 3.07 -2.46
C ASP A 74 -1.69 1.86 -3.32
N ILE A 75 -2.01 0.63 -2.89
CA ILE A 75 -1.73 -0.62 -3.63
C ILE A 75 -2.36 -0.59 -5.04
N LEU A 76 -3.64 -0.19 -5.14
CA LEU A 76 -4.35 -0.14 -6.43
C LEU A 76 -3.74 0.88 -7.40
N ASP A 77 -3.35 2.05 -6.90
CA ASP A 77 -2.73 3.08 -7.73
C ASP A 77 -1.37 2.62 -8.25
N THR A 78 -0.66 1.83 -7.46
CA THR A 78 0.60 1.28 -7.87
C THR A 78 0.43 0.20 -8.95
N TYR A 79 -0.57 -0.68 -8.83
CA TYR A 79 -0.91 -1.65 -9.89
C TYR A 79 -1.23 -0.96 -11.22
N ARG A 80 -1.98 0.16 -11.18
CA ARG A 80 -2.31 0.95 -12.37
C ARG A 80 -1.06 1.54 -13.02
N GLU A 81 -0.09 2.00 -12.22
CA GLU A 81 1.18 2.50 -12.75
C GLU A 81 1.95 1.41 -13.51
N ILE A 82 2.04 0.19 -12.97
CA ILE A 82 2.67 -0.94 -13.67
C ILE A 82 1.92 -1.25 -14.96
N GLU A 83 0.60 -1.35 -14.89
CA GLU A 83 -0.22 -1.67 -16.06
C GLU A 83 0.06 -0.68 -17.19
N GLN A 84 0.14 0.62 -16.88
CA GLN A 84 0.51 1.65 -17.85
C GLN A 84 1.92 1.44 -18.43
N LYS A 85 2.92 1.16 -17.59
CA LYS A 85 4.30 0.88 -18.06
C LYS A 85 4.36 -0.33 -19.00
N VAL A 86 3.63 -1.41 -18.67
CA VAL A 86 3.55 -2.62 -19.49
C VAL A 86 2.83 -2.36 -20.82
N LEU A 87 1.73 -1.61 -20.81
CA LEU A 87 1.00 -1.24 -22.02
C LEU A 87 1.89 -0.41 -22.96
N LEU A 88 2.62 0.57 -22.43
CA LEU A 88 3.57 1.36 -23.21
C LEU A 88 4.67 0.50 -23.83
N LEU A 89 5.27 -0.41 -23.05
CA LEU A 89 6.29 -1.34 -23.56
C LEU A 89 5.75 -2.20 -24.71
N ARG A 90 4.52 -2.73 -24.58
CA ARG A 90 3.86 -3.52 -25.62
C ARG A 90 3.64 -2.71 -26.89
N ASP A 91 3.11 -1.49 -26.77
CA ASP A 91 2.82 -0.65 -27.92
C ASP A 91 4.10 -0.22 -28.65
N THR A 92 5.20 -0.05 -27.92
CA THR A 92 6.53 0.27 -28.48
C THR A 92 7.15 -0.92 -29.22
N THR A 93 6.87 -2.16 -28.78
CA THR A 93 7.34 -3.39 -29.44
C THR A 93 6.47 -3.86 -30.60
N GLN A 94 5.20 -3.43 -30.67
CA GLN A 94 4.29 -3.77 -31.79
C GLN A 94 4.33 -2.77 -32.96
N ASN A 95 4.80 -1.54 -32.75
CA ASN A 95 4.91 -0.50 -33.79
C ASN A 95 6.31 -0.44 -34.45
N GLN A 96 7.13 -1.47 -34.25
CA GLN A 96 8.47 -1.64 -34.84
C GLN A 96 8.53 -2.91 -35.68
#